data_AF-A0A853JX30-F1
#
_entry.id   AF-A0A853JX30-F1
#
_cell.length_a   1.000
_cell.length_b   1.000
_cell.length_c   1.000
_cell.angle_alpha   90.00
_cell.angle_beta   90.00
_cell.angle_gamma   90.00
#
_symmetry.space_group_name_H-M   'P 1'
#
loop_
_entity.id
_entity.type
_entity.pdbx_description
1 polymer ?
#
loop_
_entity_poly.entity_id
_entity_poly.type
_entity_poly.pdbx_seq_one_letter_code
_entity_poly.pdbx_strand_id
1 'polypeptide(L)'
;MKIRNIFTLCLTIFPILMTYETPIKGIAYGDLILLLLYPFLFYKIISEKRKVKDIVYFPLVILFLYLLVYYLLLAFIDAKLFSETSIKFIHNLFYLFTLSFFVKSFYDIDIGYKVLKVVSIVATFFLFIQIMGVTIFHIYIPGTLPGVPVMRDELELFNETVMGSNMVIRPRSIFNEPAEYATYTSLFLAVELFLSKKEHKSIRNYWCEIIVTIGLVVSKSSTGIVCAFFFGVYTL
;
A
#
# COMPACT_ATOMS: atom_id res chain seq x y z
N MET A 1 -2.54 -4.08 -23.21
CA MET A 1 -3.27 -3.62 -22.00
C MET A 1 -3.46 -2.11 -22.11
N LYS A 2 -4.65 -1.55 -21.83
CA LYS A 2 -4.86 -0.09 -21.92
C LYS A 2 -4.01 0.61 -20.85
N ILE A 3 -3.38 1.75 -21.16
CA ILE A 3 -2.54 2.52 -20.21
C ILE A 3 -3.26 2.80 -18.87
N ARG A 4 -4.58 3.00 -18.93
CA ARG A 4 -5.48 3.16 -17.78
C ARG A 4 -5.36 1.98 -16.80
N ASN A 5 -5.37 0.76 -17.34
CA ASN A 5 -5.32 -0.47 -16.56
C ASN A 5 -3.93 -0.65 -15.92
N ILE A 6 -2.86 -0.32 -16.66
CA ILE A 6 -1.48 -0.39 -16.15
C ILE A 6 -1.32 0.60 -15.00
N PHE A 7 -1.72 1.85 -15.20
CA PHE A 7 -1.68 2.88 -14.17
C PHE A 7 -2.47 2.48 -12.92
N THR A 8 -3.70 1.99 -13.11
CA THR A 8 -4.55 1.52 -11.99
C THR A 8 -3.87 0.39 -11.24
N LEU A 9 -3.39 -0.64 -11.94
CA LEU A 9 -2.67 -1.77 -11.33
C LEU A 9 -1.48 -1.28 -10.51
N CYS A 10 -0.58 -0.50 -11.13
CA CYS A 10 0.63 0.02 -10.49
C CYS A 10 0.31 0.83 -9.24
N LEU A 11 -0.73 1.67 -9.28
CA LEU A 11 -1.13 2.49 -8.15
C LEU A 11 -1.76 1.65 -7.02
N THR A 12 -2.59 0.65 -7.35
CA THR A 12 -3.23 -0.21 -6.35
C THR A 12 -2.23 -1.14 -5.65
N ILE A 13 -1.15 -1.56 -6.32
CA ILE A 13 -0.08 -2.37 -5.72
C ILE A 13 1.11 -1.51 -5.24
N PHE A 14 1.00 -0.18 -5.33
CA PHE A 14 2.07 0.75 -4.99
C PHE A 14 2.68 0.52 -3.59
N PRO A 15 1.89 0.29 -2.51
CA PRO A 15 2.46 0.01 -1.18
C PRO A 15 3.42 -1.18 -1.17
N ILE A 16 3.11 -2.24 -1.94
CA ILE A 16 3.97 -3.41 -2.07
C ILE A 16 5.22 -3.08 -2.89
N LEU A 17 5.07 -2.34 -3.99
CA LEU A 17 6.21 -1.93 -4.83
C LEU A 17 7.19 -1.00 -4.09
N MET A 18 6.70 -0.22 -3.13
CA MET A 18 7.53 0.66 -2.29
C MET A 18 8.40 -0.10 -1.27
N THR A 19 8.15 -1.39 -1.06
CA THR A 19 8.98 -2.25 -0.21
C THR A 19 10.34 -2.51 -0.86
N TYR A 20 10.39 -2.58 -2.19
CA TYR A 20 11.54 -3.05 -2.94
C TYR A 20 12.37 -1.88 -3.46
N GLU A 21 13.67 -1.95 -3.25
CA GLU A 21 14.65 -0.98 -3.74
C GLU A 21 15.17 -1.42 -5.12
N THR A 22 15.35 -0.46 -6.01
CA THR A 22 15.97 -0.68 -7.32
C THR A 22 17.50 -0.82 -7.18
N PRO A 23 18.24 -1.21 -8.23
CA PRO A 23 19.70 -1.16 -8.20
C PRO A 23 20.28 0.26 -7.96
N ILE A 24 19.45 1.31 -8.06
CA ILE A 24 19.82 2.68 -7.73
C ILE A 24 19.42 2.96 -6.28
N LYS A 25 20.43 3.20 -5.44
CA LYS A 25 20.24 3.42 -4.00
C LYS A 25 19.26 4.57 -3.71
N GLY A 26 18.30 4.33 -2.82
CA GLY A 26 17.28 5.28 -2.39
C GLY A 26 16.09 5.42 -3.36
N ILE A 27 16.02 4.62 -4.42
CA ILE A 27 14.89 4.63 -5.36
C ILE A 27 14.12 3.32 -5.24
N ALA A 28 12.85 3.42 -4.85
CA ALA A 28 11.94 2.28 -4.79
C ALA A 28 11.40 1.92 -6.18
N TYR A 29 11.06 0.65 -6.41
CA TYR A 29 10.44 0.22 -7.66
C TYR A 29 9.11 0.93 -7.92
N GLY A 30 8.36 1.26 -6.86
CA GLY A 30 7.12 2.03 -6.96
C GLY A 30 7.33 3.37 -7.68
N ASP A 31 8.31 4.16 -7.27
CA ASP A 31 8.60 5.46 -7.88
C ASP A 31 9.12 5.33 -9.30
N LEU A 32 10.03 4.37 -9.53
CA LEU A 32 10.60 4.15 -10.86
C LEU A 32 9.50 3.81 -11.87
N ILE A 33 8.57 2.93 -11.51
CA ILE A 33 7.45 2.55 -12.38
C ILE A 33 6.55 3.76 -12.66
N LEU A 34 6.19 4.55 -11.65
CA LEU A 34 5.38 5.75 -11.86
C LEU A 34 6.08 6.78 -12.75
N LEU A 35 7.38 7.01 -12.53
CA LEU A 35 8.20 7.94 -13.30
C LEU A 35 8.27 7.52 -14.78
N LEU A 36 8.42 6.22 -15.04
CA LEU A 36 8.36 5.66 -16.40
C LEU A 36 6.97 5.77 -17.03
N LEU A 37 5.89 5.79 -16.24
CA LEU A 37 4.52 5.95 -16.74
C LEU A 37 4.17 7.41 -17.08
N TYR A 38 4.78 8.41 -16.42
CA TYR A 38 4.44 9.82 -16.62
C TYR A 38 4.47 10.29 -18.08
N PRO A 39 5.49 10.01 -18.90
CA PRO A 39 5.49 10.44 -20.30
C PRO A 39 4.26 9.98 -21.08
N PHE A 40 3.80 8.75 -20.82
CA PHE A 40 2.62 8.17 -21.48
C PHE A 40 1.32 8.81 -20.98
N LEU A 41 1.22 9.11 -19.68
CA LEU A 41 0.08 9.79 -19.09
C LEU A 41 -0.05 11.23 -19.60
N PHE A 42 1.07 11.97 -19.66
CA PHE A 42 1.10 13.32 -20.21
C PHE A 42 0.79 13.34 -21.70
N TYR A 43 1.39 12.44 -22.49
CA TYR A 43 1.06 12.31 -23.90
C TYR A 43 -0.44 12.14 -24.12
N LYS A 44 -1.09 11.27 -23.31
CA LYS A 44 -2.53 11.02 -23.42
C LYS A 44 -3.38 12.22 -23.01
N ILE A 45 -2.98 12.98 -21.98
CA ILE A 45 -3.63 14.23 -21.60
C ILE A 45 -3.62 15.22 -22.77
N ILE A 46 -2.44 15.39 -23.39
CA ILE A 46 -2.22 16.35 -24.48
C ILE A 46 -2.97 15.90 -25.73
N SER A 47 -2.86 14.62 -26.11
CA SER A 47 -3.49 14.08 -27.32
C SER A 47 -5.01 14.12 -27.25
N GLU A 48 -5.59 13.86 -26.08
CA GLU A 48 -7.04 13.89 -25.86
C GLU A 48 -7.56 15.28 -25.48
N LYS A 49 -6.68 16.31 -25.42
CA LYS A 49 -7.01 17.70 -25.06
C LYS A 49 -7.83 17.81 -23.76
N ARG A 50 -7.50 16.97 -22.77
CA ARG A 50 -8.19 16.95 -21.47
C ARG A 50 -7.99 18.28 -20.74
N LYS A 51 -9.03 18.80 -20.09
CA LYS A 51 -8.93 20.05 -19.32
C LYS A 51 -8.35 19.77 -17.93
N VAL A 52 -7.65 20.75 -17.35
CA VAL A 52 -7.03 20.65 -16.00
C VAL A 52 -8.05 20.18 -14.95
N LYS A 53 -9.28 20.69 -14.99
CA LYS A 53 -10.34 20.30 -14.06
C LYS A 53 -10.73 18.82 -14.11
N ASP A 54 -10.48 18.13 -15.22
CA ASP A 54 -10.82 16.72 -15.43
C ASP A 54 -9.68 15.79 -14.99
N ILE A 55 -8.52 16.38 -14.69
CA ILE A 55 -7.25 15.71 -14.40
C ILE A 55 -6.91 15.89 -12.92
N VAL A 56 -7.10 17.10 -12.41
CA VAL A 56 -6.66 17.51 -11.09
C VAL A 56 -7.71 17.25 -10.02
N TYR A 57 -7.28 16.65 -8.92
CA TYR A 57 -8.03 16.50 -7.69
C TYR A 57 -7.54 17.53 -6.65
N PHE A 58 -8.17 18.71 -6.67
CA PHE A 58 -7.75 19.89 -5.91
C PHE A 58 -7.47 19.68 -4.42
N PRO A 59 -8.26 18.89 -3.65
CA PRO A 59 -7.96 18.67 -2.23
C PRO A 59 -6.57 18.09 -2.00
N LEU A 60 -6.13 17.16 -2.87
CA LEU A 60 -4.80 16.57 -2.76
C LEU A 60 -3.69 17.51 -3.26
N VAL A 61 -4.00 18.42 -4.19
CA VAL A 61 -3.04 19.48 -4.58
C VAL A 61 -2.74 20.39 -3.39
N ILE A 62 -3.75 20.77 -2.61
CA ILE A 62 -3.55 21.60 -1.41
C ILE A 62 -2.65 20.87 -0.41
N LEU A 63 -2.91 19.58 -0.16
CA LEU A 63 -2.07 18.76 0.71
C LEU A 63 -0.63 18.62 0.18
N PHE A 64 -0.47 18.41 -1.12
CA PHE A 64 0.83 18.36 -1.78
C PHE A 64 1.62 19.66 -1.60
N LEU A 65 0.98 20.81 -1.86
CA LEU A 65 1.61 22.12 -1.69
C LEU A 65 1.96 22.40 -0.23
N TYR A 66 1.07 22.04 0.70
CA TYR A 66 1.33 22.16 2.13
C TYR A 66 2.57 21.37 2.55
N LEU A 67 2.67 20.09 2.15
CA LEU A 67 3.82 19.25 2.49
C LEU A 67 5.10 19.71 1.80
N LEU A 68 5.02 20.22 0.57
CA LEU A 68 6.15 20.81 -0.12
C LEU A 68 6.69 22.03 0.65
N VAL A 69 5.81 22.94 1.06
CA VAL A 69 6.20 24.12 1.85
C VAL A 69 6.76 23.72 3.20
N TYR A 70 6.11 22.79 3.90
CA TYR A 70 6.60 22.25 5.18
C TYR A 70 8.03 21.71 5.05
N TYR A 71 8.28 20.92 4.00
CA TYR A 71 9.58 20.32 3.76
C TYR A 71 10.66 21.35 3.39
N LEU A 72 10.30 22.37 2.59
CA LEU A 72 11.20 23.49 2.29
C LEU A 72 11.55 24.27 3.56
N LEU A 73 10.59 24.51 4.45
CA LEU A 73 10.85 25.17 5.75
C LEU A 73 11.76 24.34 6.65
N LEU A 74 11.59 23.01 6.66
CA LEU A 74 12.43 22.10 7.43
C LEU A 74 13.91 22.24 7.05
N ALA A 75 14.21 22.43 5.76
CA ALA A 75 15.57 22.65 5.26
C ALA A 75 16.27 23.86 5.90
N PHE A 76 15.50 24.89 6.28
CA PHE A 76 16.02 26.10 6.91
C PHE A 76 16.14 25.98 8.44
N ILE A 77 15.32 25.16 9.08
CA ILE A 77 15.25 25.05 10.54
C ILE A 77 16.23 23.98 11.06
N ASP A 78 16.27 22.81 10.41
CA ASP A 78 17.07 21.67 10.85
C ASP A 78 17.61 20.90 9.65
N ALA A 79 18.80 21.29 9.19
CA ALA A 79 19.46 20.68 8.05
C ALA A 79 19.79 19.19 8.28
N LYS A 80 19.98 18.76 9.53
CA LYS A 80 20.27 17.36 9.85
C LYS A 80 19.02 16.52 9.68
N LEU A 81 17.91 16.93 10.31
CA LEU A 81 16.62 16.24 10.19
C LEU A 81 16.12 16.26 8.73
N PHE A 82 16.34 17.35 8.01
CA PHE A 82 16.06 17.44 6.58
C PHE A 82 16.79 16.35 5.79
N SER A 83 18.11 16.23 5.97
CA SER A 83 18.93 15.21 5.29
C SER A 83 18.45 13.78 5.59
N GLU A 84 18.19 13.47 6.86
CA GLU A 84 17.78 12.13 7.31
C GLU A 84 16.39 11.72 6.79
N THR A 85 15.50 12.69 6.55
CA THR A 85 14.12 12.43 6.11
C THR A 85 13.90 12.62 4.61
N SER A 86 14.90 13.13 3.88
CA SER A 86 14.76 13.62 2.51
C SER A 86 14.17 12.60 1.55
N ILE A 87 14.70 11.38 1.59
CA ILE A 87 14.29 10.29 0.69
C ILE A 87 12.81 9.95 0.93
N LYS A 88 12.40 9.79 2.19
CA LYS A 88 11.00 9.50 2.57
C LYS A 88 10.05 10.61 2.12
N PHE A 89 10.45 11.88 2.25
CA PHE A 89 9.66 13.00 1.78
C PHE A 89 9.50 13.02 0.25
N ILE A 90 10.57 12.75 -0.49
CA ILE A 90 10.54 12.69 -1.95
C ILE A 90 9.55 11.61 -2.43
N HIS A 91 9.59 10.41 -1.84
CA HIS A 91 8.62 9.34 -2.13
C HIS A 91 7.17 9.78 -1.90
N ASN A 92 6.91 10.41 -0.75
CA ASN A 92 5.58 10.92 -0.42
C ASN A 92 5.10 12.01 -1.39
N LEU A 93 6.00 12.90 -1.82
CA LEU A 93 5.69 13.95 -2.80
C LEU A 93 5.37 13.35 -4.17
N PHE A 94 6.13 12.34 -4.63
CA PHE A 94 5.83 11.65 -5.90
C PHE A 94 4.48 10.95 -5.86
N TYR A 95 4.17 10.27 -4.75
CA TYR A 95 2.89 9.61 -4.58
C TYR A 95 1.73 10.63 -4.57
N LEU A 96 1.84 11.70 -3.79
CA LEU A 96 0.81 12.74 -3.73
C LEU A 96 0.64 13.50 -5.05
N PHE A 97 1.74 13.76 -5.75
CA PHE A 97 1.68 14.31 -7.11
C PHE A 97 0.87 13.39 -8.03
N THR A 98 1.14 12.08 -7.98
CA THR A 98 0.42 11.09 -8.78
C THR A 98 -1.08 11.08 -8.46
N LEU A 99 -1.43 11.06 -7.17
CA LEU A 99 -2.82 11.07 -6.74
C LEU A 99 -3.53 12.38 -7.14
N SER A 100 -2.83 13.50 -7.05
CA SER A 100 -3.38 14.82 -7.33
C SER A 100 -3.65 15.04 -8.82
N PHE A 101 -2.77 14.57 -9.70
CA PHE A 101 -2.80 14.90 -11.12
C PHE A 101 -3.30 13.76 -12.02
N PHE A 102 -3.24 12.49 -11.63
CA PHE A 102 -3.55 11.42 -12.59
C PHE A 102 -4.74 10.55 -12.20
N VAL A 103 -5.06 10.42 -10.90
CA VAL A 103 -6.12 9.51 -10.44
C VAL A 103 -7.47 9.83 -11.03
N LYS A 104 -7.90 11.10 -11.01
CA LYS A 104 -9.22 11.51 -11.51
C LYS A 104 -9.44 11.14 -12.99
N SER A 105 -8.37 11.16 -13.77
CA SER A 105 -8.41 10.98 -15.23
C SER A 105 -8.14 9.53 -15.66
N PHE A 106 -7.32 8.79 -14.91
CA PHE A 106 -6.77 7.50 -15.33
C PHE A 106 -7.01 6.34 -14.37
N TYR A 107 -7.49 6.57 -13.15
CA TYR A 107 -7.80 5.46 -12.25
C TYR A 107 -9.14 4.84 -12.60
N ASP A 108 -9.14 3.52 -12.81
CA ASP A 108 -10.33 2.73 -13.08
C ASP A 108 -10.78 2.04 -11.80
N ILE A 109 -11.93 2.46 -11.25
CA ILE A 109 -12.42 1.98 -9.95
C ILE A 109 -12.68 0.47 -9.98
N ASP A 110 -13.23 -0.06 -11.08
CA ASP A 110 -13.59 -1.48 -11.18
C ASP A 110 -12.33 -2.37 -11.21
N ILE A 111 -11.31 -1.94 -11.95
CA ILE A 111 -10.01 -2.62 -11.98
C ILE A 111 -9.31 -2.50 -10.63
N GLY A 112 -9.29 -1.30 -10.06
CA GLY A 112 -8.67 -1.03 -8.76
C GLY A 112 -9.27 -1.91 -7.67
N TYR A 113 -10.60 -2.02 -7.62
CA TYR A 113 -11.29 -2.92 -6.69
C TYR A 113 -10.92 -4.40 -6.91
N LYS A 114 -10.89 -4.88 -8.16
CA LYS A 114 -10.50 -6.27 -8.46
C LYS A 114 -9.08 -6.58 -7.99
N VAL A 115 -8.13 -5.68 -8.27
CA VAL A 115 -6.74 -5.82 -7.82
C VAL A 115 -6.66 -5.79 -6.31
N LEU A 116 -7.29 -4.80 -5.66
CA LEU A 116 -7.35 -4.65 -4.21
C LEU A 116 -7.88 -5.91 -3.52
N LYS A 117 -8.96 -6.51 -4.06
CA LYS A 117 -9.52 -7.77 -3.57
C LYS A 117 -8.55 -8.94 -3.68
N VAL A 118 -7.97 -9.14 -4.85
CA VAL A 118 -7.01 -10.25 -5.08
C VAL A 118 -5.80 -10.11 -4.18
N VAL A 119 -5.21 -8.92 -4.12
CA VAL A 119 -4.02 -8.64 -3.30
C VAL A 119 -4.33 -8.83 -1.82
N SER A 120 -5.48 -8.34 -1.34
CA SER A 120 -5.87 -8.50 0.07
C SER A 120 -6.02 -9.97 0.45
N ILE A 121 -6.70 -10.76 -0.39
CA ILE A 121 -6.90 -12.19 -0.15
C ILE A 121 -5.57 -12.94 -0.16
N VAL A 122 -4.74 -12.72 -1.19
CA VAL A 122 -3.41 -13.36 -1.32
C VAL A 122 -2.54 -12.98 -0.12
N ALA A 123 -2.52 -11.71 0.26
CA ALA A 123 -1.76 -11.24 1.42
C ALA A 123 -2.26 -11.90 2.71
N THR A 124 -3.57 -12.03 2.92
CA THR A 124 -4.09 -12.70 4.13
C THR A 124 -3.74 -14.18 4.15
N PHE A 125 -3.83 -14.89 3.02
CA PHE A 125 -3.40 -16.30 2.96
C PHE A 125 -1.91 -16.45 3.25
N PHE A 126 -1.09 -15.59 2.65
CA PHE A 126 0.34 -15.60 2.93
C PHE A 126 0.66 -15.26 4.40
N LEU A 127 -0.13 -14.38 5.02
CA LEU A 127 -0.03 -14.09 6.45
C LEU A 127 -0.30 -15.34 7.31
N PHE A 128 -1.32 -16.15 6.96
CA PHE A 128 -1.56 -17.42 7.64
C PHE A 128 -0.41 -18.41 7.46
N ILE A 129 0.18 -18.48 6.27
CA ILE A 129 1.37 -19.30 6.02
C ILE A 129 2.53 -18.84 6.92
N GLN A 130 2.77 -17.53 7.03
CA GLN A 130 3.80 -16.99 7.94
C GLN A 130 3.53 -17.38 9.40
N ILE A 131 2.28 -17.28 9.87
CA ILE A 131 1.91 -17.68 11.23
C ILE A 131 2.16 -19.17 11.44
N MET A 132 1.71 -20.02 10.51
CA MET A 132 1.92 -21.47 10.61
C MET A 132 3.40 -21.83 10.58
N GLY A 133 4.19 -21.21 9.70
CA GLY A 133 5.65 -21.35 9.64
C GLY A 133 6.29 -21.12 11.00
N VAL A 134 5.92 -20.02 11.65
CA VAL A 134 6.49 -19.62 12.94
C VAL A 134 5.98 -20.48 14.09
N THR A 135 4.67 -20.73 14.18
CA THR A 135 4.06 -21.40 15.33
C THR A 135 4.23 -22.91 15.31
N ILE A 136 4.19 -23.54 14.13
CA ILE A 136 4.25 -25.00 13.98
C ILE A 136 5.66 -25.46 13.65
N PHE A 137 6.33 -24.77 12.72
CA PHE A 137 7.63 -25.20 12.21
C PHE A 137 8.81 -24.45 12.81
N HIS A 138 8.56 -23.42 13.63
CA HIS A 138 9.59 -22.53 14.18
C HIS A 138 10.50 -21.89 13.10
N ILE A 139 9.95 -21.66 11.91
CA ILE A 139 10.62 -21.03 10.77
C ILE A 139 9.95 -19.70 10.46
N TYR A 140 10.73 -18.63 10.38
CA TYR A 140 10.22 -17.34 9.90
C TYR A 140 10.26 -17.31 8.37
N ILE A 141 9.10 -17.10 7.75
CA ILE A 141 8.99 -16.97 6.29
C ILE A 141 9.00 -15.48 5.94
N PRO A 142 10.07 -14.98 5.28
CA PRO A 142 10.17 -13.56 4.95
C PRO A 142 9.05 -13.14 4.00
N GLY A 143 8.53 -11.93 4.23
CA GLY A 143 7.51 -11.30 3.38
C GLY A 143 8.03 -10.68 2.09
N THR A 144 9.33 -10.80 1.85
CA THR A 144 10.06 -10.12 0.79
C THR A 144 10.58 -11.16 -0.19
N LEU A 145 10.66 -10.77 -1.47
CA LEU A 145 11.25 -11.62 -2.50
C LEU A 145 12.74 -11.87 -2.22
N PRO A 146 13.20 -13.14 -2.24
CA PRO A 146 14.61 -13.45 -2.02
C PRO A 146 15.46 -12.88 -3.14
N GLY A 147 16.59 -12.25 -2.79
CA GLY A 147 17.55 -11.68 -3.74
C GLY A 147 17.14 -10.32 -4.33
N VAL A 148 16.03 -9.72 -3.88
CA VAL A 148 15.65 -8.35 -4.25
C VAL A 148 15.93 -7.41 -3.08
N PRO A 149 16.76 -6.36 -3.26
CA PRO A 149 17.00 -5.35 -2.23
C PRO A 149 15.70 -4.70 -1.73
N VAL A 150 15.65 -4.38 -0.44
CA VAL A 150 14.50 -3.74 0.19
C VAL A 150 14.84 -2.34 0.67
N MET A 151 13.87 -1.43 0.64
CA MET A 151 14.07 -0.01 1.00
C MET A 151 14.41 0.22 2.48
N ARG A 152 14.27 -0.81 3.34
CA ARG A 152 14.55 -0.72 4.78
C ARG A 152 15.46 -1.86 5.20
N ASP A 153 16.72 -1.54 5.47
CA ASP A 153 17.72 -2.46 6.01
C ASP A 153 17.24 -3.16 7.30
N GLU A 154 16.41 -2.47 8.10
CA GLU A 154 15.76 -3.02 9.31
C GLU A 154 14.92 -4.27 9.02
N LEU A 155 14.35 -4.41 7.82
CA LEU A 155 13.56 -5.57 7.44
C LEU A 155 14.43 -6.81 7.27
N GLU A 156 15.65 -6.65 6.74
CA GLU A 156 16.63 -7.73 6.60
C GLU A 156 17.16 -8.12 7.98
N LEU A 157 17.54 -7.15 8.79
CA LEU A 157 18.01 -7.37 10.16
C LEU A 157 16.93 -8.04 11.03
N PHE A 158 15.67 -7.65 10.87
CA PHE A 158 14.54 -8.29 11.56
C PHE A 158 14.38 -9.75 11.15
N ASN A 159 14.48 -10.07 9.86
CA ASN A 159 14.36 -11.45 9.38
C ASN A 159 15.45 -12.35 10.00
N GLU A 160 16.66 -11.82 10.16
CA GLU A 160 17.79 -12.53 10.78
C GLU A 160 17.64 -12.67 12.30
N THR A 161 17.18 -11.62 12.99
CA THR A 161 17.12 -11.56 14.46
C THR A 161 15.92 -12.31 15.05
N VAL A 162 14.81 -12.40 14.30
CA VAL A 162 13.59 -13.09 14.75
C VAL A 162 13.81 -14.58 14.98
N MET A 163 14.72 -15.22 14.24
CA MET A 163 15.05 -16.63 14.48
C MET A 163 15.88 -16.86 15.74
N GLY A 164 16.61 -15.84 16.22
CA GLY A 164 17.49 -15.93 17.39
C GLY A 164 16.90 -15.43 18.70
N SER A 165 15.71 -14.83 18.68
CA SER A 165 15.10 -14.20 19.85
C SER A 165 13.66 -14.67 20.07
N ASN A 166 13.27 -14.95 21.32
CA ASN A 166 11.89 -15.25 21.73
C ASN A 166 10.94 -14.04 21.62
N MET A 167 11.19 -13.12 20.67
CA MET A 167 10.36 -11.94 20.47
C MET A 167 8.98 -12.33 19.93
N VAL A 168 7.96 -11.56 20.33
CA VAL A 168 6.59 -11.75 19.85
C VAL A 168 6.55 -11.41 18.36
N ILE A 169 6.50 -12.44 17.52
CA ILE A 169 6.46 -12.27 16.06
C ILE A 169 5.13 -11.66 15.65
N ARG A 170 5.21 -10.54 14.92
CA ARG A 170 4.08 -9.85 14.31
C ARG A 170 4.16 -10.08 12.79
N PRO A 171 3.32 -10.97 12.23
CA PRO A 171 3.39 -11.29 10.82
C PRO A 171 2.95 -10.08 10.00
N ARG A 172 3.70 -9.78 8.95
CA ARG A 172 3.51 -8.59 8.10
C ARG A 172 3.00 -8.91 6.69
N SER A 173 2.80 -10.20 6.39
CA SER A 173 2.51 -10.68 5.03
C SER A 173 3.59 -10.19 4.04
N ILE A 174 3.18 -9.69 2.89
CA ILE A 174 4.00 -9.13 1.81
C ILE A 174 4.26 -7.62 1.95
N PHE A 175 3.93 -7.02 3.10
CA PHE A 175 4.09 -5.59 3.37
C PHE A 175 5.30 -5.32 4.28
N ASN A 176 5.70 -4.05 4.41
CA ASN A 176 6.82 -3.67 5.26
C ASN A 176 6.50 -3.82 6.75
N GLU A 177 5.24 -3.57 7.12
CA GLU A 177 4.79 -3.63 8.51
C GLU A 177 3.38 -4.22 8.66
N PRO A 178 3.05 -4.80 9.83
CA PRO A 178 1.69 -5.27 10.12
C PRO A 178 0.64 -4.15 10.03
N ALA A 179 1.01 -2.89 10.33
CA ALA A 179 0.12 -1.73 10.20
C ALA A 179 -0.20 -1.40 8.74
N GLU A 180 0.76 -1.58 7.83
CA GLU A 180 0.58 -1.37 6.40
C GLU A 180 -0.35 -2.45 5.81
N TYR A 181 -0.10 -3.72 6.15
CA TYR A 181 -1.02 -4.83 5.84
C TYR A 181 -2.45 -4.52 6.31
N ALA A 182 -2.59 -4.09 7.57
CA ALA A 182 -3.89 -3.81 8.16
C ALA A 182 -4.61 -2.66 7.46
N THR A 183 -3.90 -1.57 7.14
CA THR A 183 -4.46 -0.42 6.44
C THR A 183 -4.92 -0.80 5.04
N TYR A 184 -4.09 -1.54 4.29
CA TYR A 184 -4.40 -1.97 2.94
C TYR A 184 -5.64 -2.88 2.89
N THR A 185 -5.67 -3.91 3.72
CA THR A 185 -6.76 -4.89 3.74
C THR A 185 -8.04 -4.34 4.36
N SER A 186 -7.95 -3.36 5.27
CA SER A 186 -9.11 -2.65 5.79
C SER A 186 -9.78 -1.79 4.71
N LEU A 187 -9.02 -1.24 3.76
CA LEU A 187 -9.61 -0.53 2.62
C LEU A 187 -10.43 -1.49 1.74
N PHE A 188 -9.94 -2.71 1.50
CA PHE A 188 -10.72 -3.74 0.81
C PHE A 188 -12.03 -4.04 1.53
N LEU A 189 -11.99 -4.28 2.85
CA LEU A 189 -13.19 -4.53 3.65
C LEU A 189 -14.17 -3.37 3.59
N ALA A 190 -13.69 -2.12 3.72
CA ALA A 190 -14.55 -0.94 3.64
C ALA A 190 -15.27 -0.84 2.29
N VAL A 191 -14.57 -1.10 1.18
CA VAL A 191 -15.22 -1.08 -0.14
C VAL A 191 -16.21 -2.24 -0.28
N GLU A 192 -15.84 -3.44 0.15
CA GLU A 192 -16.67 -4.63 -0.02
C GLU A 192 -17.93 -4.62 0.86
N LEU A 193 -17.84 -4.11 2.09
CA LEU A 193 -18.96 -4.06 3.03
C LEU A 193 -19.92 -2.90 2.76
N PHE A 194 -19.41 -1.73 2.33
CA PHE A 194 -20.22 -0.51 2.26
C PHE A 194 -20.56 -0.06 0.84
N LEU A 195 -19.73 -0.40 -0.16
CA LEU A 195 -19.89 0.08 -1.53
C LEU A 195 -20.28 -1.02 -2.52
N SER A 196 -20.04 -2.29 -2.17
CA SER A 196 -20.45 -3.42 -2.98
C SER A 196 -21.97 -3.58 -2.90
N LYS A 197 -22.66 -3.46 -4.04
CA LYS A 197 -24.09 -3.76 -4.15
C LYS A 197 -24.31 -5.28 -4.11
N LYS A 198 -24.03 -5.92 -2.98
CA LYS A 198 -24.39 -7.32 -2.76
C LYS A 198 -25.86 -7.39 -2.36
N GLU A 199 -26.70 -7.93 -3.24
CA GLU A 199 -28.05 -8.33 -2.85
C GLU A 199 -27.96 -9.38 -1.74
N HIS A 200 -28.68 -9.18 -0.64
CA HIS A 200 -28.73 -10.08 0.52
C HIS A 200 -28.93 -11.54 0.12
N LYS A 201 -27.86 -12.34 0.04
CA LYS A 201 -27.93 -13.81 -0.07
C LYS A 201 -26.70 -14.42 0.59
N SER A 202 -26.90 -15.26 1.60
CA SER A 202 -25.97 -16.24 2.20
C SER A 202 -24.60 -15.76 2.74
N ILE A 203 -24.23 -16.24 3.94
CA ILE A 203 -22.89 -16.07 4.55
C ILE A 203 -21.74 -16.51 3.63
N ARG A 204 -21.99 -17.44 2.70
CA ARG A 204 -21.00 -17.87 1.69
C ARG A 204 -20.51 -16.74 0.80
N ASN A 205 -21.31 -15.68 0.63
CA ASN A 205 -20.95 -14.51 -0.18
C ASN A 205 -20.02 -13.53 0.54
N TYR A 206 -19.77 -13.74 1.84
CA TYR A 206 -18.92 -12.92 2.70
C TYR A 206 -17.62 -13.62 3.12
N TRP A 207 -17.30 -14.76 2.50
CA TRP A 207 -16.12 -15.56 2.85
C TRP A 207 -14.82 -14.75 2.76
N CYS A 208 -14.67 -13.89 1.74
CA CYS A 208 -13.47 -13.09 1.56
C CYS A 208 -13.31 -12.10 2.73
N GLU A 209 -14.41 -11.49 3.16
CA GLU A 209 -14.46 -10.51 4.25
C GLU A 209 -14.16 -11.17 5.59
N ILE A 210 -14.68 -12.37 5.82
CA ILE A 210 -14.42 -13.15 7.05
C ILE A 210 -12.94 -13.49 7.15
N ILE A 211 -12.33 -14.03 6.08
CA ILE A 211 -10.90 -14.35 6.07
C ILE A 211 -10.07 -13.10 6.38
N VAL A 212 -10.34 -12.00 5.68
CA VAL A 212 -9.54 -10.78 5.81
C VAL A 212 -9.69 -10.20 7.21
N THR A 213 -10.90 -10.24 7.79
CA THR A 213 -11.16 -9.83 9.18
C THR A 213 -10.38 -10.68 10.17
N ILE A 214 -10.36 -12.01 10.01
CA ILE A 214 -9.52 -12.89 10.84
C ILE A 214 -8.05 -12.49 10.67
N GLY A 215 -7.60 -12.30 9.43
CA GLY A 215 -6.27 -11.81 9.09
C GLY A 215 -5.88 -10.51 9.81
N LEU A 216 -6.80 -9.54 9.89
CA LEU A 216 -6.59 -8.28 10.60
C LEU A 216 -6.31 -8.52 12.09
N VAL A 217 -7.09 -9.39 12.74
CA VAL A 217 -6.92 -9.71 14.16
C VAL A 217 -5.59 -10.43 14.40
N VAL A 218 -5.29 -11.47 13.61
CA VAL A 218 -4.09 -12.29 13.82
C VAL A 218 -2.79 -11.61 13.37
N SER A 219 -2.88 -10.53 12.59
CA SER A 219 -1.70 -9.68 12.27
C SER A 219 -1.13 -8.97 13.50
N LYS A 220 -1.88 -8.94 14.62
CA LYS A 220 -1.51 -8.23 15.87
C LYS A 220 -1.16 -6.76 15.63
N SER A 221 -1.79 -6.14 14.63
CA SER A 221 -1.70 -4.72 14.36
C SER A 221 -2.78 -3.99 15.16
N SER A 222 -2.41 -2.95 15.92
CA SER A 222 -3.41 -2.12 16.63
C SER A 222 -4.41 -1.51 15.64
N THR A 223 -3.94 -1.04 14.49
CA THR A 223 -4.79 -0.57 13.39
C THR A 223 -5.75 -1.66 12.92
N GLY A 224 -5.25 -2.89 12.74
CA GLY A 224 -6.07 -4.02 12.28
C GLY A 224 -7.16 -4.41 13.27
N ILE A 225 -6.83 -4.47 14.56
CA ILE A 225 -7.79 -4.80 15.63
C ILE A 225 -8.89 -3.73 15.71
N VAL A 226 -8.51 -2.45 15.67
CA VAL A 226 -9.47 -1.34 15.70
C VAL A 226 -10.39 -1.39 14.48
N CYS A 227 -9.84 -1.54 13.27
CA CYS A 227 -10.63 -1.65 12.04
C CYS A 227 -11.56 -2.87 12.06
N ALA A 228 -11.08 -4.04 12.49
CA ALA A 228 -11.89 -5.25 12.61
C ALA A 228 -13.05 -5.07 13.60
N PHE A 229 -12.83 -4.40 14.73
CA PHE A 229 -13.89 -4.09 15.68
C PHE A 229 -14.95 -3.18 15.07
N PHE A 230 -14.56 -2.08 14.40
CA PHE A 230 -15.50 -1.17 13.75
C PHE A 230 -16.33 -1.88 12.67
N PHE A 231 -15.71 -2.73 11.85
CA PHE A 231 -16.43 -3.48 10.83
C PHE A 231 -17.36 -4.53 11.45
N GLY A 232 -16.91 -5.24 12.49
CA GLY A 232 -17.70 -6.26 13.18
C GLY A 232 -18.95 -5.70 13.88
N VAL A 233 -18.83 -4.54 14.54
CA VAL A 233 -19.96 -3.86 15.19
C VAL A 233 -20.99 -3.36 14.18
N TYR A 234 -20.56 -2.91 13.00
CA TYR A 234 -21.48 -2.38 11.98
C TYR A 234 -22.25 -3.47 11.24
N THR A 235 -21.69 -4.68 11.12
CA THR A 235 -22.33 -5.80 10.42
C THR A 235 -23.34 -6.59 11.25
N LEU A 236 -23.46 -6.32 12.56
CA LEU A 236 -24.43 -6.90 13.49
C LEU A 236 -25.70 -6.04 13.56
#